data_AF-A0A1F5V806-F1
#
_entry.id   AF-A0A1F5V806-F1
#
_cell.length_a   1.000
_cell.length_b   1.000
_cell.length_c   1.000
_cell.angle_alpha   90.00
_cell.angle_beta   90.00
_cell.angle_gamma   90.00
#
_symmetry.space_group_name_H-M   'P 1'
#
loop_
_entity.id
_entity.type
_entity.pdbx_description
1 polymer ?
#
loop_
_entity_poly.entity_id
_entity_poly.type
_entity_poly.pdbx_seq_one_letter_code
_entity_poly.pdbx_strand_id
1 'polypeptide(L)'
;MLGDLNTVAPFVSMFFLTSYGVINIVAALETLSGDASWRPRIRIPWVISLLGGIACLGVIFFFNPLAGIIAILTEVMIWVFLSRQESTDRWGDVRRGVYESLIRWALIRLSSRPMKARNWRPHILVFVSDPVRNLDLIRFGNWFSQERGVVTVCELVVGDIFDERLNLHERRKKMQGVLDNEGLVVFAETNIVNDVVEG
;
A
#
# COMPACT_ATOMS: atom_id res chain seq x y z
N MET A 1 -30.49 39.05 -14.73
CA MET A 1 -30.42 38.92 -13.26
C MET A 1 -29.41 37.82 -12.82
N LEU A 2 -28.30 37.64 -13.55
CA LEU A 2 -27.17 36.77 -13.18
C LEU A 2 -25.85 37.47 -13.53
N GLY A 3 -25.71 38.72 -13.10
CA GLY A 3 -24.59 39.58 -13.52
C GLY A 3 -24.09 40.51 -12.43
N ASP A 4 -24.44 40.24 -11.17
CA ASP A 4 -23.85 40.96 -10.05
C ASP A 4 -22.64 40.16 -9.57
N LEU A 5 -21.45 40.69 -9.83
CA LEU A 5 -20.16 40.08 -9.49
C LEU A 5 -20.11 39.67 -8.01
N ASN A 6 -20.79 40.45 -7.16
CA ASN A 6 -20.88 40.24 -5.72
C ASN A 6 -21.61 38.95 -5.32
N THR A 7 -22.46 38.40 -6.19
CA THR A 7 -23.21 37.17 -5.92
C THR A 7 -22.39 35.93 -6.28
N VAL A 8 -21.55 35.99 -7.32
CA VAL A 8 -20.77 34.84 -7.80
C VAL A 8 -19.44 34.71 -7.05
N ALA A 9 -18.83 35.84 -6.66
CA ALA A 9 -17.52 35.88 -6.02
C ALA A 9 -17.41 34.99 -4.75
N PRO A 10 -18.41 34.92 -3.84
CA PRO A 10 -18.31 34.06 -2.66
C PRO A 10 -18.26 32.56 -3.02
N PHE A 11 -19.03 32.11 -4.02
CA PHE A 11 -19.05 30.71 -4.42
C PHE A 11 -17.71 30.29 -5.04
N VAL A 12 -17.20 31.09 -5.98
CA VAL A 12 -15.91 30.83 -6.63
C VAL A 12 -14.76 30.85 -5.62
N SER A 13 -14.80 31.77 -4.65
CA SER A 13 -13.81 31.83 -3.58
C SER A 13 -13.80 30.57 -2.73
N MET A 14 -14.97 29.99 -2.43
CA MET A 14 -15.05 28.72 -1.67
C MET A 14 -14.40 27.57 -2.43
N PHE A 15 -14.64 27.44 -3.75
CA PHE A 15 -13.98 26.44 -4.59
C PHE A 15 -12.45 26.58 -4.61
N PHE A 16 -11.94 27.80 -4.76
CA PHE A 16 -10.49 28.00 -4.70
C PHE A 16 -9.92 27.64 -3.34
N LEU A 17 -10.63 28.00 -2.27
CA LEU A 17 -10.18 27.77 -0.91
C LEU A 17 -10.18 26.27 -0.54
N THR A 18 -11.17 25.51 -0.99
CA THR A 18 -11.23 24.05 -0.83
C THR A 18 -10.12 23.38 -1.63
N SER A 19 -9.95 23.76 -2.90
CA SER A 19 -8.87 23.25 -3.76
C SER A 19 -7.47 23.54 -3.20
N TYR A 20 -7.21 24.76 -2.74
CA TYR A 20 -5.94 25.11 -2.08
C TYR A 20 -5.74 24.36 -0.76
N GLY A 21 -6.82 24.15 0.01
CA GLY A 21 -6.79 23.34 1.21
C GLY A 21 -6.35 21.90 0.91
N VAL A 22 -6.96 21.26 -0.08
CA VAL A 22 -6.62 19.91 -0.53
C VAL A 22 -5.18 19.81 -0.99
N ILE A 23 -4.71 20.72 -1.86
CA ILE A 23 -3.31 20.73 -2.35
C ILE A 23 -2.32 20.82 -1.20
N ASN A 24 -2.57 21.68 -0.22
CA ASN A 24 -1.71 21.86 0.94
C ASN A 24 -1.69 20.61 1.84
N ILE A 25 -2.84 19.97 2.07
CA ILE A 25 -2.95 18.74 2.86
C ILE A 25 -2.24 17.59 2.15
N VAL A 26 -2.47 17.41 0.85
CA VAL A 26 -1.80 16.38 0.04
C VAL A 26 -0.28 16.59 0.08
N ALA A 27 0.21 17.80 -0.16
CA ALA A 27 1.65 18.09 -0.09
C ALA A 27 2.25 17.78 1.29
N ALA A 28 1.53 18.06 2.38
CA ALA A 28 1.97 17.71 3.73
C ALA A 28 2.03 16.18 3.94
N LEU A 29 0.98 15.45 3.51
CA LEU A 29 0.90 14.00 3.64
C LEU A 29 1.96 13.29 2.80
N GLU A 30 2.17 13.71 1.55
CA GLU A 30 3.20 13.12 0.66
C GLU A 30 4.60 13.35 1.21
N THR A 31 4.87 14.55 1.73
CA THR A 31 6.16 14.88 2.35
C THR A 31 6.38 14.10 3.66
N LEU A 32 5.32 13.81 4.42
CA LEU A 32 5.38 13.03 5.66
C LEU A 32 5.54 11.53 5.39
N SER A 33 4.83 11.01 4.38
CA SER A 33 4.88 9.60 3.95
C SER A 33 6.23 9.26 3.31
N GLY A 34 6.88 10.25 2.69
CA GLY A 34 8.14 10.04 1.98
C GLY A 34 7.94 9.25 0.69
N ASP A 35 6.80 9.47 0.00
CA ASP A 35 6.49 8.76 -1.24
C ASP A 35 7.56 9.02 -2.30
N ALA A 36 7.97 7.96 -3.00
CA ALA A 36 9.07 8.01 -3.97
C ALA A 36 8.70 8.80 -5.24
N SER A 37 7.40 8.91 -5.53
CA SER A 37 6.87 9.69 -6.64
C SER A 37 6.91 11.20 -6.37
N TRP A 38 6.86 11.60 -5.09
CA TRP A 38 6.86 13.00 -4.66
C TRP A 38 8.27 13.61 -4.72
N ARG A 39 8.54 14.38 -5.79
CA ARG A 39 9.84 15.05 -6.03
C ARG A 39 9.68 16.56 -6.17
N PRO A 40 9.33 17.28 -5.09
CA PRO A 40 9.15 18.72 -5.15
C PRO A 40 10.48 19.40 -5.49
N ARG A 41 10.45 20.34 -6.44
CA ARG A 41 11.62 21.14 -6.82
C ARG A 41 12.09 22.03 -5.67
N ILE A 42 11.14 22.53 -4.87
CA ILE A 42 11.39 23.35 -3.69
C ILE A 42 10.99 22.54 -2.46
N ARG A 43 11.93 22.29 -1.55
CA ARG A 43 11.67 21.53 -0.33
C ARG A 43 11.06 22.45 0.73
N ILE A 44 9.77 22.27 0.98
CA ILE A 44 9.04 22.99 2.02
C ILE A 44 8.79 22.00 3.18
N PRO A 45 9.02 22.38 4.45
CA PRO A 45 8.66 21.56 5.60
C PRO A 45 7.17 21.19 5.58
N TRP A 46 6.83 19.92 5.85
CA TRP A 46 5.45 19.42 5.86
C TRP A 46 4.52 20.25 6.76
N VAL A 47 5.06 20.81 7.86
CA VAL A 47 4.33 21.64 8.81
C VAL A 47 3.75 22.88 8.15
N ILE A 48 4.48 23.52 7.23
CA ILE A 48 4.02 24.75 6.55
C ILE A 48 2.83 24.43 5.64
N SER A 49 2.93 23.37 4.84
CA SER A 49 1.82 22.91 4.01
C SER A 49 0.62 22.50 4.85
N LEU A 50 0.81 21.80 5.97
CA LEU A 50 -0.28 21.42 6.86
C LEU A 50 -0.98 22.65 7.46
N LEU A 51 -0.21 23.64 7.93
CA LEU A 51 -0.75 24.89 8.45
C LEU A 51 -1.54 25.66 7.37
N GLY A 52 -1.05 25.69 6.13
CA GLY A 52 -1.78 26.26 5.00
C GLY A 52 -3.13 25.59 4.77
N GLY A 53 -3.17 24.26 4.81
CA GLY A 53 -4.41 23.49 4.68
C GLY A 53 -5.40 23.75 5.82
N ILE A 54 -4.92 23.76 7.07
CA ILE A 54 -5.74 24.08 8.25
C ILE A 54 -6.25 25.51 8.18
N ALA A 55 -5.43 26.47 7.73
CA ALA A 55 -5.85 27.85 7.55
C ALA A 55 -6.98 27.98 6.52
N CYS A 56 -6.89 27.28 5.38
CA CYS A 56 -7.97 27.23 4.40
C CYS A 56 -9.28 26.72 5.01
N LEU A 57 -9.24 25.62 5.77
CA LEU A 57 -10.41 25.09 6.47
C LEU A 57 -10.97 26.06 7.51
N GLY A 58 -10.09 26.74 8.26
CA GLY A 58 -10.49 27.75 9.24
C GLY A 58 -11.21 28.93 8.58
N VAL A 59 -10.72 29.40 7.44
CA VAL A 59 -11.35 30.47 6.67
C VAL A 59 -12.72 30.02 6.14
N ILE A 60 -12.85 28.81 5.58
CA ILE A 60 -14.15 28.26 5.14
C ILE A 60 -15.16 28.25 6.29
N PHE A 61 -14.74 27.72 7.44
CA PHE A 61 -15.58 27.61 8.63
C PHE A 61 -16.02 28.98 9.17
N PHE A 62 -15.12 29.97 9.14
CA PHE A 62 -15.39 31.32 9.63
C PHE A 62 -16.38 32.09 8.73
N PHE A 63 -16.25 31.99 7.40
CA PHE A 63 -17.07 32.76 6.47
C PHE A 63 -18.41 32.11 6.16
N ASN A 64 -18.40 30.87 5.66
CA ASN A 64 -19.64 30.15 5.32
C ASN A 64 -19.38 28.64 5.20
N PRO A 65 -19.61 27.86 6.27
CA PRO A 65 -19.35 26.42 6.25
C PRO A 65 -20.29 25.66 5.30
N LEU A 66 -21.53 26.12 5.09
CA LEU A 66 -22.47 25.47 4.18
C LEU A 66 -22.04 25.59 2.72
N ALA A 67 -21.62 26.79 2.30
CA ALA A 67 -21.07 27.01 0.97
C ALA A 67 -19.79 26.19 0.74
N GLY A 68 -18.95 26.06 1.78
CA GLY A 68 -17.78 25.18 1.76
C GLY A 68 -18.13 23.70 1.57
N ILE A 69 -19.12 23.18 2.30
CA ILE A 69 -19.58 21.80 2.14
C ILE A 69 -20.09 21.56 0.71
N ILE A 70 -20.88 22.48 0.16
CA ILE A 70 -21.37 22.38 -1.22
C ILE A 70 -20.21 22.34 -2.21
N ALA A 71 -19.23 23.23 -2.05
CA ALA A 71 -18.04 23.26 -2.90
C ALA A 71 -17.26 21.93 -2.84
N ILE A 72 -17.00 21.40 -1.64
CA ILE A 72 -16.34 20.11 -1.44
C ILE A 72 -17.12 18.98 -2.11
N LEU A 73 -18.45 18.93 -1.93
CA LEU A 73 -19.29 17.90 -2.55
C LEU A 73 -19.23 17.97 -4.07
N THR A 74 -19.26 19.17 -4.64
CA THR A 74 -19.12 19.38 -6.09
C THR A 74 -17.73 18.97 -6.59
N GLU A 75 -16.65 19.34 -5.90
CA GLU A 75 -15.28 18.91 -6.24
C GLU A 75 -15.14 17.38 -6.19
N VAL A 76 -15.65 16.74 -5.14
CA VAL A 76 -15.65 15.27 -5.01
C VAL A 76 -16.47 14.63 -6.12
N MET A 77 -17.63 15.17 -6.48
CA MET A 77 -18.45 14.66 -7.57
C MET A 77 -17.70 14.72 -8.92
N ILE A 78 -17.04 15.84 -9.21
CA ILE A 78 -16.20 16.00 -10.41
C ILE A 78 -15.05 15.01 -10.38
N TRP A 79 -14.36 14.89 -9.25
CA TRP A 79 -13.25 13.94 -9.08
C TRP A 79 -13.71 12.49 -9.30
N VAL A 80 -14.82 12.06 -8.71
CA VAL A 80 -15.38 10.71 -8.93
C VAL A 80 -15.75 10.51 -10.39
N PHE A 81 -16.37 11.49 -11.03
CA PHE A 81 -16.75 11.41 -12.43
C PHE A 81 -15.52 11.21 -13.33
N LEU A 82 -14.47 12.01 -13.13
CA LEU A 82 -13.22 11.89 -13.89
C LEU A 82 -12.47 10.58 -13.56
N SER A 83 -12.40 10.21 -12.28
CA SER A 83 -11.73 9.00 -11.83
C SER A 83 -12.38 7.73 -12.37
N ARG A 84 -13.68 7.74 -12.70
CA ARG A 84 -14.37 6.60 -13.33
C ARG A 84 -14.08 6.48 -14.82
N GLN A 85 -13.66 7.57 -15.47
CA GLN A 85 -13.33 7.57 -16.89
C GLN A 85 -11.87 7.12 -17.14
N GLU A 86 -11.00 7.31 -16.17
CA GLU A 86 -9.63 6.77 -16.16
C GLU A 86 -9.68 5.26 -15.88
N SER A 87 -9.24 4.44 -16.85
CA SER A 87 -9.12 2.99 -16.63
C SER A 87 -8.10 2.70 -15.52
N THR A 88 -8.55 2.00 -14.48
CA THR A 88 -7.83 1.71 -13.22
C THR A 88 -6.47 1.04 -13.38
N ASP A 89 -6.14 0.53 -14.56
CA ASP A 89 -4.91 -0.22 -14.79
C ASP A 89 -3.66 0.66 -14.96
N ARG A 90 -3.80 1.97 -15.22
CA ARG A 90 -2.65 2.82 -15.61
C ARG A 90 -2.04 3.65 -14.48
N TRP A 91 -2.79 3.92 -13.41
CA TRP A 91 -2.31 4.67 -12.25
C TRP A 91 -2.18 3.69 -11.08
N GLY A 92 -0.94 3.39 -10.68
CA GLY A 92 -0.65 2.38 -9.66
C GLY A 92 -1.37 2.60 -8.33
N ASP A 93 -1.41 1.57 -7.50
CA ASP A 93 -2.08 1.60 -6.19
C ASP A 93 -1.29 2.43 -5.18
N VAL A 94 -1.81 3.60 -4.80
CA VAL A 94 -1.22 4.48 -3.76
C VAL A 94 -0.99 3.73 -2.45
N ARG A 95 -1.86 2.75 -2.10
CA ARG A 95 -1.71 1.96 -0.87
C ARG A 95 -0.45 1.12 -0.92
N ARG A 96 -0.11 0.56 -2.08
CA ARG A 96 1.12 -0.21 -2.28
C ARG A 96 2.36 0.63 -1.99
N GLY A 97 2.38 1.90 -2.45
CA GLY A 97 3.47 2.83 -2.16
C GLY A 97 3.67 3.07 -0.66
N VAL A 98 2.56 3.21 0.08
CA VAL A 98 2.59 3.35 1.56
C VAL A 98 3.14 2.08 2.22
N TYR A 99 2.65 0.89 1.82
CA TYR A 99 3.14 -0.37 2.37
C TYR A 99 4.62 -0.61 2.08
N GLU A 100 5.08 -0.36 0.85
CA GLU A 100 6.49 -0.53 0.46
C GLU A 100 7.41 0.41 1.25
N SER A 101 7.00 1.66 1.46
CA SER A 101 7.75 2.64 2.26
C SER A 101 7.86 2.21 3.72
N LEU A 102 6.75 1.73 4.31
CA LEU A 102 6.72 1.21 5.68
C LEU A 102 7.60 -0.04 5.83
N ILE A 103 7.49 -1.01 4.92
CA ILE A 103 8.29 -2.24 4.91
C ILE A 103 9.77 -1.91 4.80
N ARG A 104 10.16 -1.05 3.86
CA ARG A 104 11.55 -0.64 3.67
C ARG A 104 12.12 0.02 4.93
N TRP A 105 11.37 0.96 5.51
CA TRP A 105 11.77 1.62 6.76
C TRP A 105 11.95 0.60 7.90
N ALA A 106 11.01 -0.34 8.03
CA ALA A 106 11.04 -1.37 9.05
C ALA A 106 12.23 -2.33 8.87
N LEU A 107 12.46 -2.83 7.65
CA LEU A 107 13.56 -3.75 7.33
C LEU A 107 14.93 -3.12 7.58
N ILE A 108 15.15 -1.88 7.13
CA ILE A 108 16.42 -1.16 7.37
C ILE A 108 16.66 -1.02 8.87
N ARG A 109 15.64 -0.61 9.64
CA ARG A 109 15.79 -0.42 11.08
C ARG A 109 15.97 -1.74 11.82
N LEU A 110 15.34 -2.81 11.35
CA LEU A 110 15.50 -4.17 11.89
C LEU A 110 16.92 -4.70 11.64
N SER A 111 17.52 -4.44 10.46
CA SER A 111 18.88 -4.88 10.14
C SER A 111 19.94 -4.37 11.13
N SER A 112 19.74 -3.18 11.70
CA SER A 112 20.62 -2.59 12.72
C SER A 112 20.42 -3.14 14.14
N ARG A 113 19.44 -4.03 14.35
CA ARG A 113 19.02 -4.54 15.66
C ARG A 113 19.16 -6.07 15.70
N PRO A 114 20.32 -6.61 16.11
CA PRO A 114 20.53 -8.05 16.15
C PRO A 114 19.55 -8.74 17.11
N MET A 115 19.10 -9.93 16.72
CA MET A 115 18.17 -10.72 17.53
C MET A 115 18.86 -11.21 18.81
N LYS A 116 18.29 -10.89 19.97
CA LYS A 116 18.75 -11.40 21.28
C LYS A 116 17.87 -12.57 21.70
N ALA A 117 18.37 -13.45 22.57
CA ALA A 117 17.65 -14.63 23.05
C ALA A 117 16.22 -14.33 23.55
N ARG A 118 16.01 -13.20 24.24
CA ARG A 118 14.68 -12.77 24.73
C ARG A 118 13.70 -12.34 23.63
N ASN A 119 14.21 -11.92 22.48
CA ASN A 119 13.43 -11.38 21.37
C ASN A 119 13.46 -12.34 20.16
N TRP A 120 13.88 -13.58 20.36
CA TRP A 120 13.96 -14.56 19.30
C TRP A 120 12.57 -14.83 18.71
N ARG A 121 12.49 -14.80 17.38
CA ARG A 121 11.31 -15.16 16.60
C ARG A 121 11.71 -16.16 15.52
N PRO A 122 11.00 -17.29 15.37
CA PRO A 122 11.30 -18.27 14.34
C PRO A 122 10.95 -17.72 12.96
N HIS A 123 11.88 -17.77 12.01
CA HIS A 123 11.61 -17.55 10.59
C HIS A 123 11.77 -18.90 9.89
N ILE A 124 10.65 -19.58 9.63
CA ILE A 124 10.65 -20.98 9.23
C ILE A 124 10.49 -21.06 7.72
N LEU A 125 11.37 -21.84 7.10
CA LEU A 125 11.28 -22.24 5.70
C LEU A 125 10.85 -23.70 5.65
N VAL A 126 9.67 -23.97 5.09
CA VAL A 126 9.11 -25.33 5.00
C VAL A 126 9.20 -25.79 3.54
N PHE A 127 10.06 -26.76 3.27
CA PHE A 127 10.17 -27.37 1.95
C PHE A 127 9.12 -28.47 1.77
N VAL A 128 8.34 -28.38 0.70
CA VAL A 128 7.32 -29.38 0.37
C VAL A 128 7.40 -29.78 -1.10
N SER A 129 7.32 -31.07 -1.38
CA SER A 129 7.23 -31.56 -2.77
C SER A 129 5.81 -31.38 -3.35
N ASP A 130 4.80 -31.47 -2.49
CA ASP A 130 3.40 -31.24 -2.81
C ASP A 130 2.73 -30.55 -1.60
N PRO A 131 2.24 -29.30 -1.75
CA PRO A 131 1.65 -28.55 -0.65
C PRO A 131 0.34 -29.15 -0.14
N VAL A 132 -0.42 -29.87 -0.98
CA VAL A 132 -1.69 -30.49 -0.59
C VAL A 132 -1.45 -31.76 0.22
N ARG A 133 -0.48 -32.57 -0.20
CA ARG A 133 -0.13 -33.81 0.53
C ARG A 133 0.59 -33.54 1.85
N ASN A 134 1.37 -32.47 1.92
CA ASN A 134 2.20 -32.15 3.08
C ASN A 134 1.61 -31.03 3.95
N LEU A 135 0.28 -30.85 3.95
CA LEU A 135 -0.39 -29.82 4.75
C LEU A 135 -0.06 -29.92 6.24
N ASP A 136 0.09 -31.13 6.79
CA ASP A 136 0.41 -31.33 8.20
C ASP A 136 1.78 -30.76 8.58
N LEU A 137 2.77 -30.87 7.68
CA LEU A 137 4.09 -30.29 7.89
C LEU A 137 4.02 -28.75 7.88
N ILE A 138 3.21 -28.18 6.98
CA ILE A 138 3.00 -26.73 6.89
C ILE A 138 2.28 -26.23 8.15
N ARG A 139 1.24 -26.93 8.59
CA ARG A 139 0.51 -26.65 9.84
C ARG A 139 1.44 -26.69 11.04
N PHE A 140 2.30 -27.70 11.12
CA PHE A 140 3.31 -27.78 12.16
C PHE A 140 4.25 -26.58 12.16
N GLY A 141 4.77 -26.17 11.00
CA GLY A 141 5.58 -24.96 10.87
C GLY A 141 4.84 -23.71 11.34
N ASN A 142 3.60 -23.52 10.91
CA ASN A 142 2.78 -22.39 11.33
C ASN A 142 2.53 -22.36 12.84
N TRP A 143 2.21 -23.52 13.45
CA TRP A 143 2.01 -23.65 14.89
C TRP A 143 3.30 -23.40 15.68
N PHE A 144 4.44 -23.89 15.19
CA PHE A 144 5.73 -23.64 15.83
C PHE A 144 6.06 -22.14 15.85
N SER A 145 5.66 -21.41 14.81
CA SER A 145 5.82 -19.94 14.74
C SER A 145 4.90 -19.17 15.70
N GLN A 146 3.81 -19.80 16.16
CA GLN A 146 2.76 -19.16 16.98
C GLN A 146 2.27 -17.82 16.40
N GLU A 147 2.22 -17.69 15.07
CA GLU A 147 1.84 -16.46 14.35
C GLU A 147 2.70 -15.22 14.69
N ARG A 148 3.87 -15.44 15.31
CA ARG A 148 4.78 -14.37 15.75
C ARG A 148 5.97 -14.19 14.83
N GLY A 149 6.32 -15.23 14.10
CA GLY A 149 7.38 -15.27 13.11
C GLY A 149 6.83 -15.27 11.68
N VAL A 150 7.74 -15.36 10.71
CA VAL A 150 7.38 -15.50 9.29
C VAL A 150 7.55 -16.96 8.92
N VAL A 151 6.54 -17.54 8.26
CA VAL A 151 6.61 -18.90 7.72
C VAL A 151 6.45 -18.83 6.21
N THR A 152 7.41 -19.42 5.51
CA THR A 152 7.44 -19.49 4.06
C THR A 152 7.43 -20.96 3.64
N VAL A 153 6.49 -21.32 2.79
CA VAL A 153 6.34 -22.65 2.20
C VAL A 153 6.97 -22.62 0.81
N CYS A 154 8.02 -23.41 0.63
CA CYS A 154 8.77 -23.49 -0.62
C CYS A 154 8.49 -24.82 -1.31
N GLU A 155 7.93 -24.74 -2.51
CA GLU A 155 7.80 -25.86 -3.42
C GLU A 155 8.98 -25.84 -4.40
N LEU A 156 9.81 -26.89 -4.36
CA LEU A 156 10.93 -27.06 -5.28
C LEU A 156 10.48 -27.93 -6.46
N VAL A 157 10.57 -27.37 -7.66
CA VAL A 157 10.19 -28.03 -8.90
C VAL A 157 11.45 -28.40 -9.67
N VAL A 158 11.69 -29.70 -9.83
CA VAL A 158 12.83 -30.17 -10.62
C VAL A 158 12.55 -29.92 -12.10
N GLY A 159 13.37 -29.09 -12.75
CA GLY A 159 13.20 -28.73 -14.15
C GLY A 159 14.21 -27.69 -14.62
N ASP A 160 14.13 -27.33 -15.89
CA ASP A 160 14.91 -26.24 -16.47
C ASP A 160 14.14 -24.92 -16.35
N ILE A 161 14.85 -23.84 -16.03
CA ILE A 161 14.31 -22.47 -15.97
C ILE A 161 13.73 -22.00 -17.31
N PHE A 162 14.17 -22.60 -18.42
CA PHE A 162 13.68 -22.29 -19.77
C PHE A 162 12.45 -23.10 -20.18
N ASP A 163 11.94 -23.99 -19.33
CA ASP A 163 10.73 -24.75 -19.65
C ASP A 163 9.48 -23.87 -19.53
N GLU A 164 8.97 -23.39 -20.67
CA GLU A 164 7.74 -22.58 -20.75
C GLU A 164 6.49 -23.29 -20.19
N ARG A 165 6.53 -24.62 -20.01
CA ARG A 165 5.42 -25.37 -19.39
C ARG A 165 5.34 -25.14 -17.88
N LEU A 166 6.42 -24.65 -17.26
CA LEU A 166 6.48 -24.37 -15.83
C LEU A 166 6.11 -22.91 -15.53
N ASN A 167 4.80 -22.64 -15.49
CA ASN A 167 4.33 -21.32 -15.03
C ASN A 167 4.39 -21.22 -13.49
N LEU A 168 5.55 -20.80 -12.97
CA LEU A 168 5.78 -20.64 -11.52
C LEU A 168 4.81 -19.67 -10.87
N HIS A 169 4.41 -18.62 -11.59
CA HIS A 169 3.50 -17.62 -11.05
C HIS A 169 2.12 -18.20 -10.79
N GLU A 170 1.59 -18.96 -11.75
CA GLU A 170 0.31 -19.64 -11.60
C GLU A 170 0.36 -20.70 -10.49
N ARG A 171 1.44 -21.48 -10.43
CA ARG A 171 1.62 -22.52 -9.43
C ARG A 171 1.73 -21.94 -8.01
N ARG A 172 2.52 -20.88 -7.83
CA ARG A 172 2.59 -20.11 -6.58
C ARG A 172 1.23 -19.57 -6.17
N LYS A 173 0.48 -18.98 -7.10
CA LYS A 173 -0.86 -18.43 -6.84
C LYS A 173 -1.84 -19.52 -6.41
N LYS A 174 -1.81 -20.67 -7.08
CA LYS A 174 -2.62 -21.83 -6.71
C LYS A 174 -2.26 -22.34 -5.32
N MET A 175 -0.97 -22.47 -5.02
CA MET A 175 -0.50 -22.88 -3.70
C MET A 175 -0.94 -21.89 -2.62
N GLN A 176 -0.77 -20.57 -2.83
CA GLN A 176 -1.24 -19.55 -1.89
C GLN A 176 -2.75 -19.69 -1.64
N GLY A 177 -3.56 -19.89 -2.69
CA GLY A 177 -5.01 -20.08 -2.53
C GLY A 177 -5.38 -21.31 -1.71
N VAL A 178 -4.64 -22.42 -1.81
CA VAL A 178 -4.85 -23.61 -0.96
C VAL A 178 -4.53 -23.27 0.50
N LEU A 179 -3.42 -22.59 0.76
CA LEU A 179 -2.99 -22.25 2.12
C LEU A 179 -3.95 -21.25 2.79
N ASP A 180 -4.45 -20.28 2.02
CA ASP A 180 -5.43 -19.31 2.49
C ASP A 180 -6.77 -19.98 2.83
N ASN A 181 -7.23 -20.94 2.02
CA ASN A 181 -8.45 -21.72 2.29
C ASN A 181 -8.36 -22.55 3.57
N GLU A 182 -7.16 -23.03 3.89
CA GLU A 182 -6.86 -23.75 5.14
C GLU A 182 -6.68 -22.82 6.35
N GLY A 183 -6.77 -21.49 6.15
CA GLY A 183 -6.64 -20.47 7.18
C GLY A 183 -5.20 -20.28 7.68
N LEU A 184 -4.20 -20.64 6.88
CA LEU A 184 -2.80 -20.59 7.27
C LEU A 184 -2.16 -19.24 6.88
N VAL A 185 -1.66 -18.51 7.88
CA VAL A 185 -0.98 -17.22 7.67
C VAL A 185 0.49 -17.46 7.27
N VAL A 186 0.70 -17.90 6.03
CA VAL A 186 2.02 -18.28 5.50
C VAL A 186 2.23 -17.75 4.08
N PHE A 187 3.49 -17.60 3.67
CA PHE A 187 3.84 -17.18 2.31
C PHE A 187 4.14 -18.40 1.44
N ALA A 188 3.50 -18.51 0.27
CA ALA A 188 3.84 -19.51 -0.75
C ALA A 188 4.98 -19.01 -1.65
N GLU A 189 5.98 -19.86 -1.91
CA GLU A 189 7.03 -19.64 -2.89
C GLU A 189 7.29 -20.91 -3.72
N THR A 190 7.50 -20.76 -5.03
CA THR A 190 7.79 -21.88 -5.92
C THR A 190 9.06 -21.57 -6.69
N ASN A 191 10.06 -22.45 -6.58
CA ASN A 191 11.37 -22.29 -7.21
C ASN A 191 11.67 -23.48 -8.14
N ILE A 192 12.32 -23.22 -9.28
CA ILE A 192 12.84 -24.25 -10.18
C ILE A 192 14.26 -24.57 -9.78
N VAL A 193 14.56 -25.86 -9.66
CA VAL A 193 15.88 -26.36 -9.29
C VAL A 193 16.29 -27.47 -10.26
N ASN A 194 17.58 -27.59 -10.53
CA ASN A 194 18.10 -28.71 -11.34
C ASN A 194 18.11 -30.01 -10.52
N ASP A 195 18.37 -29.90 -9.22
CA ASP A 195 18.35 -30.96 -8.22
C ASP A 195 17.77 -30.39 -6.92
N VAL A 196 16.98 -31.19 -6.20
CA VAL A 196 16.42 -30.84 -4.89
C VAL A 196 17.53 -30.66 -3.84
N VAL A 197 18.69 -31.28 -4.02
CA VAL A 197 19.81 -31.19 -3.07
C VAL A 197 20.63 -29.92 -3.27
N GLU A 198 20.68 -29.38 -4.49
CA GLU A 198 21.52 -28.22 -4.83
C GLU A 198 20.79 -26.87 -4.79
N GLY A 199 19.45 -26.86 -4.65
CA GLY A 199 18.61 -25.65 -4.71
C GLY A 199 17.83 -25.35 -3.43
#